data_AF-A0A6I1MUL3-F1
#
_entry.id   AF-A0A6I1MUL3-F1
#
_cell.length_a   1.000
_cell.length_b   1.000
_cell.length_c   1.000
_cell.angle_alpha   90.00
_cell.angle_beta   90.00
_cell.angle_gamma   90.00
#
_symmetry.space_group_name_H-M   'P 1'
#
loop_
_entity.id
_entity.type
_entity.pdbx_description
1 polymer ?
#
loop_
_entity_poly.entity_id
_entity_poly.type
_entity_poly.pdbx_seq_one_letter_code
_entity_poly.pdbx_strand_id
1 'polypeptide(L)'
;MEALLRKLASYLTSIGVVSMLAATLTYVSLAVPGRVSAVCANVGKPIYCPVLAYGFPLPFLADSQGISPVGSVARDPLSVLIGEDDILWGRLAITALFWMLVSIAARRFWLRRRRNLAPRFKE
;
A
#
# COMPACT_ATOMS: atom_id res chain seq x y z
N MET A 1 -6.30 32.02 19.17
CA MET A 1 -6.92 30.76 18.67
C MET A 1 -6.74 30.56 17.17
N GLU A 2 -6.87 31.59 16.31
CA GLU A 2 -6.74 31.42 14.85
C GLU A 2 -5.41 30.83 14.35
N ALA A 3 -4.29 31.23 14.94
CA ALA A 3 -2.97 30.71 14.57
C ALA A 3 -2.82 29.20 14.83
N LEU A 4 -3.50 28.69 15.87
CA LEU A 4 -3.52 27.27 16.21
C LEU A 4 -4.39 26.48 15.23
N LEU A 5 -5.57 27.02 14.89
CA LEU A 5 -6.48 26.49 13.87
C LEU A 5 -5.81 26.38 12.49
N ARG A 6 -5.11 27.44 12.04
CA ARG A 6 -4.39 27.42 10.74
C ARG A 6 -3.27 26.39 10.73
N LYS A 7 -2.51 26.27 11.83
CA LYS A 7 -1.48 25.22 11.96
C LYS A 7 -2.10 23.82 11.89
N LEU A 8 -3.17 23.56 12.63
CA LEU A 8 -3.86 22.26 12.61
C LEU A 8 -4.40 21.93 11.22
N ALA A 9 -5.06 22.87 10.55
CA ALA A 9 -5.54 22.70 9.18
C ALA A 9 -4.40 22.36 8.20
N SER A 10 -3.25 23.06 8.32
CA SER A 10 -2.08 22.77 7.50
C SER A 10 -1.47 21.40 7.78
N TYR A 11 -1.50 20.91 9.02
CA TYR A 11 -1.03 19.58 9.35
C TYR A 11 -1.98 18.50 8.80
N LEU A 12 -3.29 18.70 8.95
CA LEU A 12 -4.31 17.78 8.45
C LEU A 12 -4.26 17.63 6.93
N THR A 13 -4.16 18.74 6.17
CA THR A 13 -4.00 18.68 4.71
C THR A 13 -2.72 17.96 4.31
N SER A 14 -1.63 18.25 5.01
CA SER A 14 -0.34 17.60 4.83
C SER A 14 -0.40 16.08 5.08
N ILE A 15 -1.12 15.63 6.11
CA ILE A 15 -1.33 14.22 6.41
C ILE A 15 -2.22 13.60 5.32
N GLY A 16 -3.31 14.25 4.95
CA GLY A 16 -4.22 13.78 3.91
C GLY A 16 -3.51 13.51 2.58
N VAL A 17 -2.66 14.43 2.14
CA VAL A 17 -1.86 14.25 0.91
C VAL A 17 -0.92 13.05 1.00
N VAL A 18 -0.23 12.87 2.14
CA VAL A 18 0.66 11.72 2.35
C VAL A 18 -0.12 10.41 2.37
N SER A 19 -1.30 10.39 2.99
CA SER A 19 -2.16 9.21 3.03
C SER A 19 -2.70 8.83 1.65
N MET A 20 -3.14 9.80 0.84
CA MET A 20 -3.55 9.54 -0.53
C MET A 20 -2.40 9.02 -1.40
N LEU A 21 -1.20 9.60 -1.24
CA LEU A 21 -0.01 9.11 -1.93
C LEU A 21 0.35 7.68 -1.49
N ALA A 22 0.26 7.37 -0.20
CA ALA A 22 0.51 6.03 0.31
C ALA A 22 -0.51 5.01 -0.21
N ALA A 23 -1.80 5.39 -0.26
CA ALA A 23 -2.87 4.54 -0.79
C ALA A 23 -2.68 4.26 -2.28
N THR A 24 -2.37 5.29 -3.08
CA THR A 24 -2.09 5.12 -4.52
C THR A 24 -0.85 4.27 -4.76
N LEU A 25 0.24 4.47 -4.01
CA LEU A 25 1.43 3.61 -4.11
C LEU A 25 1.16 2.17 -3.68
N THR A 26 0.34 1.97 -2.65
CA THR A 26 -0.11 0.64 -2.20
C THR A 26 -0.89 -0.06 -3.32
N TYR A 27 -1.80 0.64 -3.98
CA TYR A 27 -2.53 0.09 -5.12
C TYR A 27 -1.62 -0.21 -6.31
N VAL A 28 -0.74 0.73 -6.68
CA VAL A 28 0.25 0.53 -7.77
C VAL A 28 1.18 -0.65 -7.48
N SER A 29 1.46 -0.94 -6.21
CA SER A 29 2.30 -2.08 -5.83
C SER A 29 1.71 -3.45 -6.20
N LEU A 30 0.41 -3.52 -6.54
CA LEU A 30 -0.23 -4.72 -7.12
C LEU A 30 0.34 -5.09 -8.49
N ALA A 31 1.11 -4.22 -9.15
CA ALA A 31 1.83 -4.56 -10.36
C ALA A 31 2.98 -5.56 -10.12
N VAL A 32 3.41 -5.74 -8.86
CA VAL A 32 4.52 -6.64 -8.51
C VAL A 32 3.98 -8.04 -8.21
N PRO A 33 4.30 -9.06 -9.04
CA PRO A 33 3.90 -10.43 -8.80
C PRO A 33 4.72 -11.07 -7.67
N GLY A 34 4.09 -11.98 -6.95
CA GLY A 34 4.66 -12.78 -5.89
C GLY A 34 3.90 -14.09 -5.71
N ARG A 35 4.25 -14.85 -4.67
CA ARG A 35 3.56 -16.08 -4.29
C ARG A 35 3.40 -16.14 -2.79
N VAL A 36 2.28 -16.72 -2.35
CA VAL A 36 2.00 -16.98 -0.94
C VAL A 36 1.50 -18.41 -0.77
N SER A 37 1.67 -18.97 0.42
CA SER A 37 1.14 -20.29 0.74
C SER A 37 -0.29 -20.13 1.24
N ALA A 38 -1.26 -20.68 0.50
CA ALA A 38 -2.67 -20.68 0.87
C ALA A 38 -3.20 -22.11 0.94
N VAL A 39 -4.34 -22.31 1.61
CA VAL A 39 -4.98 -23.62 1.72
C VAL A 39 -5.74 -23.90 0.43
N CYS A 40 -5.34 -24.94 -0.30
CA CYS A 40 -5.97 -25.31 -1.59
C CYS A 40 -7.00 -26.42 -1.44
N ALA A 41 -6.86 -27.24 -0.38
CA ALA A 41 -7.77 -28.32 -0.09
C ALA A 41 -7.83 -28.54 1.42
N ASN A 42 -9.04 -28.83 1.92
CA ASN A 42 -9.28 -29.08 3.33
C ASN A 42 -10.07 -30.37 3.53
N VAL A 43 -9.59 -31.48 2.95
CA VAL A 43 -10.18 -32.81 3.13
C VAL A 43 -9.42 -33.52 4.26
N GLY A 44 -9.82 -33.24 5.50
CA GLY A 44 -9.27 -33.83 6.71
C GLY A 44 -8.06 -33.10 7.31
N LYS A 45 -7.03 -32.79 6.49
CA LYS A 45 -5.90 -31.93 6.89
C LYS A 45 -5.75 -30.78 5.87
N PRO A 46 -5.41 -29.57 6.31
CA PRO A 46 -5.18 -28.44 5.41
C PRO A 46 -3.95 -28.72 4.54
N ILE A 47 -4.15 -28.72 3.23
CA ILE A 47 -3.08 -28.83 2.24
C ILE A 47 -2.75 -27.42 1.77
N TYR A 48 -1.48 -27.04 1.93
CA TYR A 48 -0.97 -25.73 1.56
C TYR A 48 -0.25 -25.82 0.21
N CYS A 49 -0.56 -24.93 -0.72
CA CYS A 49 0.14 -24.81 -2.01
C CYS A 49 0.48 -23.35 -2.31
N PRO A 50 1.49 -23.13 -3.15
CA PRO A 50 1.86 -21.79 -3.59
C PRO A 50 0.80 -21.25 -4.56
N VAL A 51 0.12 -20.18 -4.15
CA VAL A 51 -0.84 -19.44 -5.00
C VAL A 51 -0.21 -18.14 -5.49
N LEU A 52 -0.73 -17.63 -6.60
CA LEU A 52 -0.35 -16.32 -7.12
C LEU A 52 -0.80 -15.23 -6.16
N ALA A 53 0.08 -14.24 -5.95
CA ALA A 53 -0.23 -13.08 -5.14
C ALA A 53 0.46 -11.83 -5.68
N TYR A 54 -0.04 -10.67 -5.29
CA TYR A 54 0.43 -9.39 -5.77
C TYR A 54 0.56 -8.38 -4.63
N GLY A 55 1.49 -7.45 -4.79
CA GLY A 55 1.76 -6.41 -3.81
C GLY A 55 3.25 -6.34 -3.44
N PHE A 56 3.69 -5.13 -3.12
CA PHE A 56 5.04 -4.87 -2.64
C PHE A 56 4.99 -3.88 -1.47
N PRO A 57 5.76 -4.10 -0.37
CA PRO A 57 6.85 -5.07 -0.22
C PRO A 57 6.41 -6.49 0.15
N LEU A 58 5.17 -6.65 0.62
CA LEU A 58 4.60 -7.95 0.93
C LEU A 58 3.38 -8.18 0.04
N PRO A 59 3.27 -9.32 -0.65
CA PRO A 59 2.07 -9.65 -1.41
C PRO A 59 0.87 -9.70 -0.47
N PHE A 60 -0.18 -8.96 -0.78
CA PHE A 60 -1.37 -8.81 0.08
C PHE A 60 -2.69 -9.12 -0.61
N LEU A 61 -2.69 -9.27 -1.94
CA LEU A 61 -3.84 -9.76 -2.70
C LEU A 61 -3.44 -11.12 -3.27
N ALA A 62 -4.20 -12.17 -2.97
CA ALA A 62 -3.88 -13.54 -3.37
C ALA A 62 -5.06 -14.18 -4.12
N ASP A 63 -4.74 -15.05 -5.07
CA ASP A 63 -5.72 -15.84 -5.83
C ASP A 63 -6.59 -16.68 -4.88
N SER A 64 -7.90 -16.44 -4.91
CA SER A 64 -8.86 -17.26 -4.15
C SER A 64 -9.12 -18.57 -4.90
N GLN A 65 -8.82 -19.70 -4.26
CA GLN A 65 -8.92 -21.04 -4.88
C GLN A 65 -10.38 -21.55 -5.04
N GLY A 66 -11.35 -20.67 -5.33
CA GLY A 66 -12.76 -21.05 -5.43
C GLY A 66 -13.68 -20.11 -6.21
N ILE A 67 -13.38 -18.81 -6.32
CA ILE A 67 -14.23 -17.84 -7.02
C ILE A 67 -13.58 -17.37 -8.32
N SER A 68 -12.29 -17.04 -8.29
CA SER A 68 -11.55 -16.64 -9.49
C SER A 68 -11.06 -17.86 -10.29
N PRO A 69 -10.91 -17.76 -11.63
CA PRO A 69 -10.25 -18.81 -12.40
C PRO A 69 -8.84 -19.07 -11.86
N VAL A 70 -8.54 -20.35 -11.57
CA VAL A 70 -7.25 -20.77 -10.99
C VAL A 70 -6.08 -20.18 -11.79
N GLY A 71 -5.21 -19.43 -11.11
CA GLY A 71 -4.06 -18.79 -11.72
C GLY A 71 -4.31 -17.37 -12.24
N SER A 72 -5.45 -16.77 -11.92
CA SER A 72 -5.76 -15.37 -12.14
C SER A 72 -5.82 -14.62 -10.82
N VAL A 73 -5.49 -13.32 -10.86
CA VAL A 73 -5.80 -12.39 -9.77
C VAL A 73 -6.39 -11.16 -10.44
N ALA A 74 -7.63 -10.86 -10.11
CA ALA A 74 -8.35 -9.71 -10.59
C ALA A 74 -7.79 -8.45 -9.92
N ARG A 75 -7.13 -7.61 -10.74
CA ARG A 75 -6.50 -6.37 -10.27
C ARG A 75 -7.36 -5.14 -10.54
N ASP A 76 -8.51 -5.32 -11.18
CA ASP A 76 -9.46 -4.24 -11.36
C ASP A 76 -10.12 -3.89 -10.02
N PRO A 77 -10.40 -2.61 -9.77
CA PRO A 77 -10.85 -2.15 -8.47
C PRO A 77 -12.25 -2.68 -8.11
N LEU A 78 -13.03 -3.11 -9.10
CA LEU A 78 -14.37 -3.66 -8.88
C LEU A 78 -14.28 -5.10 -8.38
N SER A 79 -13.47 -5.96 -9.02
CA SER A 79 -13.26 -7.34 -8.57
C SER A 79 -12.58 -7.43 -7.20
N VAL A 80 -11.63 -6.53 -6.91
CA VAL A 80 -11.04 -6.43 -5.56
C VAL A 80 -12.11 -6.07 -4.51
N LEU A 81 -13.08 -5.22 -4.87
CA LEU A 81 -14.17 -4.82 -3.96
C LEU A 81 -15.24 -5.90 -3.79
N ILE A 82 -15.51 -6.66 -4.85
CA ILE A 82 -16.42 -7.82 -4.84
C ILE A 82 -15.83 -8.98 -4.03
N GLY A 83 -14.52 -8.98 -3.78
CA GLY A 83 -13.83 -10.02 -3.03
C GLY A 83 -13.63 -11.29 -3.86
N GLU A 84 -13.36 -11.11 -5.17
CA GLU A 84 -13.01 -12.23 -6.05
C GLU A 84 -11.71 -12.92 -5.62
N ASP A 85 -10.81 -12.15 -5.02
CA ASP A 85 -9.50 -12.57 -4.51
C ASP A 85 -9.39 -12.41 -2.98
N ASP A 86 -8.50 -13.20 -2.37
CA ASP A 86 -8.25 -13.17 -0.95
C ASP A 86 -7.35 -11.99 -0.55
N ILE A 87 -7.90 -11.09 0.28
CA ILE A 87 -7.16 -9.98 0.87
C ILE A 87 -6.47 -10.43 2.16
N LEU A 88 -5.15 -10.44 2.16
CA LEU A 88 -4.31 -10.68 3.33
C LEU A 88 -4.18 -9.39 4.14
N TRP A 89 -5.21 -9.06 4.92
CA TRP A 89 -5.34 -7.80 5.68
C TRP A 89 -4.10 -7.39 6.47
N GLY A 90 -3.43 -8.33 7.14
CA GLY A 90 -2.20 -8.04 7.88
C GLY A 90 -1.05 -7.56 6.98
N ARG A 91 -0.91 -8.15 5.79
CA ARG A 91 0.12 -7.77 4.81
C ARG A 91 -0.24 -6.48 4.08
N LEU A 92 -1.53 -6.24 3.86
CA LEU A 92 -2.03 -4.96 3.34
C LEU A 92 -1.69 -3.83 4.31
N ALA A 93 -1.93 -4.01 5.61
CA ALA A 93 -1.61 -3.00 6.64
C ALA A 93 -0.11 -2.68 6.67
N ILE A 94 0.75 -3.71 6.64
CA ILE A 94 2.21 -3.52 6.61
C ILE A 94 2.64 -2.79 5.33
N THR A 95 2.07 -3.15 4.18
CA THR A 95 2.37 -2.53 2.89
C THR A 95 1.93 -1.07 2.85
N ALA A 96 0.74 -0.75 3.37
CA ALA A 96 0.25 0.61 3.48
C ALA A 96 1.14 1.45 4.41
N LEU A 97 1.55 0.90 5.55
CA LEU A 97 2.49 1.56 6.47
C LEU A 97 3.85 1.79 5.81
N PHE A 98 4.37 0.83 5.06
CA PHE A 98 5.61 0.97 4.32
C PHE A 98 5.55 2.15 3.35
N TRP A 99 4.51 2.22 2.50
CA TRP A 99 4.36 3.31 1.54
C TRP A 99 4.09 4.67 2.19
N MET A 100 3.43 4.68 3.34
CA MET A 100 3.27 5.88 4.15
C MET A 100 4.63 6.38 4.67
N LEU A 101 5.46 5.50 5.22
CA LEU A 101 6.81 5.87 5.69
C LEU A 101 7.71 6.34 4.55
N VAL A 102 7.67 5.66 3.39
CA VAL A 102 8.40 6.08 2.18
C VAL A 102 7.95 7.48 1.74
N SER A 103 6.64 7.74 1.72
CA SER A 103 6.09 9.05 1.34
C SER A 103 6.54 10.17 2.30
N ILE A 104 6.54 9.89 3.61
CA ILE A 104 7.04 10.82 4.63
C ILE A 104 8.54 11.08 4.46
N ALA A 105 9.33 10.02 4.26
CA ALA A 105 10.77 10.11 4.09
C ALA A 105 11.14 10.90 2.83
N ALA A 106 10.51 10.60 1.69
CA ALA A 106 10.70 11.31 0.42
C ALA A 106 10.38 12.80 0.56
N ARG A 107 9.26 13.13 1.21
CA ARG A 107 8.89 14.53 1.47
C ARG A 107 9.88 15.24 2.37
N ARG A 108 10.33 14.60 3.46
CA ARG A 108 11.35 15.17 4.36
C ARG A 108 12.66 15.40 3.62
N PHE A 109 13.08 14.46 2.79
CA PHE A 109 14.29 14.57 1.97
C PHE A 109 14.18 15.74 0.97
N TRP A 110 13.05 15.86 0.27
CA TRP A 110 12.78 16.97 -0.64
C TRP A 110 12.85 18.34 0.05
N LEU A 111 12.21 18.47 1.22
CA LEU A 111 12.24 19.71 2.01
C LEU A 111 13.66 20.06 2.49
N ARG A 112 14.46 19.07 2.91
CA ARG A 112 15.87 19.27 3.28
C ARG A 112 16.68 19.76 2.08
N ARG A 113 16.52 19.12 0.92
CA ARG A 113 17.22 19.51 -0.31
C ARG A 113 16.85 20.92 -0.76
N ARG A 114 15.57 21.31 -0.69
CA ARG A 114 15.15 22.69 -0.99
C ARG A 114 15.80 23.74 -0.09
N ARG A 115 15.97 23.46 1.21
CA ARG A 115 16.66 24.39 2.11
C ARG A 115 18.14 24.55 1.76
N ASN A 116 18.80 23.47 1.37
CA ASN A 116 20.23 23.51 1.00
C ASN A 116 20.48 24.19 -0.35
N LEU A 117 19.48 24.23 -1.24
CA LEU A 117 19.55 24.90 -2.55
C LEU A 117 19.09 26.37 -2.51
N ALA A 118 18.54 26.86 -1.39
CA ALA A 118 18.20 28.26 -1.26
C ALA A 118 19.49 29.09 -1.28
N PRO A 119 19.62 30.11 -2.16
CA PRO A 119 20.80 30.96 -2.19
C PRO A 119 20.97 31.60 -0.81
N ARG A 120 22.15 31.41 -0.23
CA ARG A 120 22.55 32.10 0.98
C ARG A 120 22.79 33.56 0.58
N PHE A 121 21.75 34.40 0.62
CA PHE A 121 21.94 35.84 0.54
C PHE A 121 22.84 36.21 1.72
N LYS A 122 24.13 36.43 1.41
CA LYS A 122 25.07 37.08 2.30
C LYS A 122 24.75 38.57 2.19
N GLU A 123 24.22 39.13 3.26
CA GLU A 123 24.40 40.56 3.56
C GLU A 123 25.81 40.77 4.12
#